data_AF-A0A3B0VEX0-F1
#
_entry.id   AF-A0A3B0VEX0-F1
#
_cell.length_a   1.000
_cell.length_b   1.000
_cell.length_c   1.000
_cell.angle_alpha   90.00
_cell.angle_beta   90.00
_cell.angle_gamma   90.00
#
_symmetry.space_group_name_H-M   'P 1'
#
loop_
_entity.id
_entity.type
_entity.pdbx_description
1 polymer ?
#
loop_
_entity_poly.entity_id
_entity_poly.type
_entity_poly.pdbx_seq_one_letter_code
_entity_poly.pdbx_strand_id
1 'polypeptide(L)' 'PGNSYQRSLPESIELFQNICEESRIVTTVRKTRGDDINAACGQLAGEFVDRTRRSNTIKIKVS' A
#
# COMPACT_ATOMS: atom_id res chain seq x y z
N PRO A 1 -6.74 5.88 2.69
CA PRO A 1 -6.52 6.44 4.04
C PRO A 1 -7.00 5.45 5.12
N GLY A 2 -6.27 5.33 6.25
CA GLY A 2 -6.72 4.50 7.37
C GLY A 2 -6.25 3.04 7.38
N ASN A 3 -5.16 2.70 6.71
CA ASN A 3 -4.45 1.44 6.96
C ASN A 3 -3.41 1.65 8.08
N SER A 4 -2.99 0.56 8.72
CA SER A 4 -1.97 0.56 9.79
C SER A 4 -0.54 0.43 9.26
N TYR A 5 -0.34 0.49 7.94
CA TYR A 5 0.94 0.21 7.30
C TYR A 5 1.61 1.51 6.85
N GLN A 6 2.93 1.48 6.85
CA GLN A 6 3.75 2.57 6.36
C GLN A 6 4.71 2.05 5.30
N ARG A 7 5.18 2.96 4.44
CA ARG A 7 6.23 2.65 3.48
C ARG A 7 7.48 2.18 4.23
N SER A 8 8.04 1.06 3.81
CA SER A 8 9.33 0.57 4.33
C SER A 8 10.42 1.62 4.16
N LEU A 9 11.37 1.64 5.10
CA LEU A 9 12.55 2.48 4.99
C LEU A 9 13.35 2.13 3.72
N PRO A 10 14.02 3.10 3.08
CA PRO A 10 14.84 2.85 1.89
C PRO A 10 15.85 1.71 2.08
N GLU A 11 16.52 1.66 3.23
CA GLU A 11 17.53 0.67 3.57
C GLU A 11 16.93 -0.74 3.69
N SER A 12 15.69 -0.84 4.18
CA SER A 12 14.97 -2.12 4.25
C SER A 12 14.58 -2.63 2.86
N ILE A 13 14.23 -1.73 1.94
CA ILE A 13 13.92 -2.08 0.56
C ILE A 13 15.17 -2.56 -0.16
N GLU A 14 16.30 -1.87 0.03
CA GLU A 14 17.59 -2.25 -0.54
C GLU A 14 18.08 -3.60 -0.02
N LEU A 15 18.01 -3.84 1.30
CA LEU A 15 18.36 -5.13 1.88
C LEU A 15 17.53 -6.26 1.27
N PHE A 16 16.22 -6.06 1.13
CA PHE A 16 15.35 -7.06 0.52
C PHE A 16 15.67 -7.31 -0.95
N GLN A 17 15.95 -6.24 -1.72
CA GLN A 17 16.40 -6.37 -3.10
C GLN A 17 17.67 -7.22 -3.19
N ASN A 18 18.67 -6.95 -2.36
CA ASN A 18 19.93 -7.68 -2.35
C ASN A 18 19.72 -9.17 -2.06
N ILE A 19 18.87 -9.51 -1.09
CA ILE A 19 18.53 -10.92 -0.77
C ILE A 19 17.94 -11.64 -2.00
N CYS A 20 17.07 -10.98 -2.76
CA CYS A 20 16.49 -11.55 -3.97
C CYS A 20 17.55 -11.71 -5.07
N GLU A 21 18.39 -10.70 -5.29
CA GLU A 21 19.43 -10.73 -6.31
C GLU A 21 20.51 -11.77 -6.02
N GLU A 22 20.93 -11.94 -4.76
CA GLU A 22 21.83 -13.01 -4.30
C GLU A 22 21.25 -14.40 -4.59
N SER A 23 19.93 -14.53 -4.50
CA SER A 23 19.19 -15.73 -4.88
C SER A 23 18.99 -15.89 -6.39
N ARG A 24 19.64 -15.04 -7.20
CA ARG A 24 19.53 -14.96 -8.67
C ARG A 24 18.11 -14.65 -9.16
N ILE A 25 17.32 -13.94 -8.36
CA ILE A 25 15.99 -13.44 -8.74
C ILE A 25 16.13 -11.99 -9.18
N VAL A 26 15.90 -11.73 -10.48
CA VAL A 26 15.93 -10.37 -11.03
C VAL A 26 14.88 -9.52 -10.35
N THR A 27 15.32 -8.47 -9.66
CA THR A 27 14.48 -7.62 -8.82
C THR A 27 14.70 -6.16 -9.19
N THR A 28 13.61 -5.39 -9.27
CA THR A 28 13.68 -3.95 -9.53
C THR A 28 12.71 -3.21 -8.62
N VAL A 29 13.14 -2.08 -8.06
CA VAL A 29 12.28 -1.21 -7.28
C VAL A 29 11.54 -0.25 -8.20
N ARG A 30 10.21 -0.27 -8.18
CA ARG A 30 9.40 0.65 -8.99
C ARG A 30 9.48 2.06 -8.42
N LYS A 31 9.85 3.03 -9.26
CA LYS A 31 9.79 4.44 -8.90
C LYS A 31 8.34 4.87 -8.66
N THR A 32 8.05 5.43 -7.49
CA THR A 32 6.76 6.04 -7.19
C THR A 32 6.50 7.22 -8.13
N ARG A 33 5.33 7.27 -8.75
CA ARG A 33 4.90 8.36 -9.64
C ARG A 33 3.48 8.79 -9.26
N GLY A 34 3.22 10.10 -9.29
CA GLY A 34 1.91 10.68 -9.02
C GLY A 34 1.47 10.65 -7.55
N ASP A 35 2.40 10.50 -6.61
CA ASP A 35 2.10 10.48 -5.16
C ASP A 35 1.57 11.84 -4.66
N ASP A 36 2.14 12.91 -5.20
CA ASP A 36 1.77 14.31 -4.97
C ASP A 36 0.32 14.63 -5.38
N ILE A 37 -0.23 13.86 -6.32
CA ILE A 37 -1.60 14.02 -6.83
C ILE A 37 -2.52 12.85 -6.47
N ASN A 38 -2.15 12.01 -5.49
CA ASN A 38 -2.91 10.82 -5.07
C ASN A 38 -3.21 9.83 -6.21
N ALA A 39 -2.32 9.73 -7.19
CA ALA A 39 -2.44 8.86 -8.36
C ALA A 39 -1.39 7.73 -8.37
N ALA A 40 -0.61 7.56 -7.30
CA ALA A 40 0.28 6.41 -7.19
C ALA A 40 -0.54 5.11 -7.06
N CYS A 41 0.12 3.97 -7.30
CA CYS A 41 -0.51 2.67 -7.19
C CYS A 41 -1.20 2.50 -5.82
N GLY A 42 -2.50 2.17 -5.83
CA GLY A 42 -3.30 1.98 -4.62
C GLY A 42 -3.95 3.24 -4.02
N GLN A 43 -3.70 4.43 -4.57
CA GLN A 43 -4.31 5.69 -4.10
C GLN A 43 -5.60 6.07 -4.83
N LEU A 44 -5.92 5.39 -5.95
CA LEU A 44 -7.11 5.66 -6.75
C LEU A 44 -8.38 5.22 -6.00
N ALA A 45 -8.92 6.10 -5.16
CA ALA A 45 -10.18 5.88 -4.46
C ALA A 45 -11.39 6.12 -5.39
N GLY A 46 -11.37 7.20 -6.19
CA GLY A 46 -12.49 7.59 -7.04
C GLY A 46 -13.77 7.92 -6.26
N GLU A 47 -14.77 8.45 -6.96
CA GLU A 47 -16.11 8.70 -6.40
C GLU A 47 -17.05 7.57 -6.84
N PHE A 48 -17.58 6.79 -5.89
CA PHE A 48 -18.50 5.70 -6.20
C PHE A 48 -19.55 5.50 -5.11
N VAL A 49 -20.74 5.05 -5.51
CA VAL A 49 -21.80 4.64 -4.58
C VAL A 49 -21.56 3.18 -4.17
N ASP A 50 -21.14 2.96 -2.93
CA ASP A 50 -20.96 1.62 -2.36
C ASP A 50 -22.31 0.89 -2.23
N ARG A 51 -22.55 -0.10 -3.08
CA ARG A 51 -23.75 -0.96 -3.05
C ARG A 51 -23.55 -2.23 -2.23
N THR A 52 -22.35 -2.47 -1.69
CA THR A 52 -21.97 -3.70 -1.00
C THR A 52 -22.03 -3.58 0.52
N ARG A 53 -22.39 -2.40 1.05
CA ARG A 53 -22.40 -2.08 2.49
C ARG A 53 -21.06 -2.35 3.17
N ARG A 54 -19.95 -2.35 2.43
CA ARG A 54 -18.60 -2.60 2.97
C ARG A 54 -18.18 -1.51 3.97
N SER A 55 -18.73 -0.33 3.80
CA SER A 55 -18.60 0.82 4.69
C SER A 55 -19.44 0.74 5.98
N ASN A 56 -20.32 -0.25 6.17
CA ASN A 56 -21.07 -0.39 7.41
C ASN A 56 -20.19 -0.97 8.53
N THR A 57 -19.68 -0.08 9.40
CA THR A 57 -19.02 -0.48 10.65
C THR A 57 -20.06 -0.98 11.66
N ILE A 58 -20.03 -2.28 12.00
CA ILE A 58 -20.78 -2.81 13.13
C ILE A 58 -20.16 -2.25 14.42
N LYS A 59 -20.84 -1.32 15.08
CA LYS A 59 -20.39 -0.78 16.38
C LYS A 59 -20.62 -1.82 17.48
N ILE A 60 -19.61 -2.61 17.81
CA ILE A 60 -19.65 -3.48 18.99
C ILE A 60 -19.50 -2.57 20.23
N LYS A 61 -20.56 -2.46 21.02
CA LYS A 61 -20.57 -1.76 22.31
C LYS A 61 -19.87 -2.67 23.32
N VAL A 62 -18.59 -2.41 23.62
CA VAL A 62 -17.91 -3.08 24.73
C VAL A 62 -18.33 -2.35 26.01
N SER A 63 -18.88 -3.12 26.96
CA SER A 63 -19.37 -2.65 28.27
C SER A 63 -18.23 -2.47 29.26
#